data_AF-A4J7S2-F1
#
_entry.id   AF-A4J7S2-F1
#
_cell.length_a   1.000
_cell.length_b   1.000
_cell.length_c   1.000
_cell.angle_alpha   90.00
_cell.angle_beta   90.00
_cell.angle_gamma   90.00
#
_symmetry.space_group_name_H-M   'P 1'
#
loop_
_entity.id
_entity.type
_entity.pdbx_description
1 polymer ?
#
loop_
_entity_poly.entity_id
_entity_poly.type
_entity_poly.pdbx_seq_one_letter_code
_entity_poly.pdbx_strand_id
1 'polypeptide(L)'
;MKESDIQNQIRICVSQQGLGILFRANVGEGWTGEKIVKNLDGSITIHNPRRLKTGLPVGFSDLFGVTENGKAVFVEVKSATGRLRQEQENFLKRMRQMGAYAGVARSPEDAERIFRVAEVR
;
A
#
# COMPACT_ATOMS: atom_id res chain seq x y z
N MET A 1 -11.10 5.42 -13.13
CA MET A 1 -10.32 5.89 -11.96
C MET A 1 -9.05 5.07 -11.85
N LYS A 2 -7.89 5.68 -11.61
CA LYS A 2 -6.62 4.93 -11.47
C LYS A 2 -6.50 4.37 -10.06
N GLU A 3 -5.71 3.32 -9.89
CA GLU A 3 -5.44 2.72 -8.56
C GLU A 3 -4.84 3.73 -7.58
N SER A 4 -4.01 4.67 -8.06
CA SER A 4 -3.49 5.78 -7.24
C SER A 4 -4.56 6.70 -6.68
N ASP A 5 -5.64 6.92 -7.43
CA ASP A 5 -6.75 7.78 -6.98
C ASP A 5 -7.55 7.05 -5.91
N ILE A 6 -7.82 5.76 -6.11
CA ILE A 6 -8.49 4.89 -5.13
C ILE A 6 -7.67 4.81 -3.83
N GLN A 7 -6.34 4.64 -3.92
CA GLN A 7 -5.45 4.66 -2.77
C GLN A 7 -5.58 5.97 -1.97
N ASN A 8 -5.66 7.12 -2.64
CA ASN A 8 -5.84 8.41 -1.98
C ASN A 8 -7.21 8.51 -1.30
N GLN A 9 -8.28 8.11 -1.98
CA GLN A 9 -9.64 8.14 -1.45
C GLN A 9 -9.79 7.23 -0.23
N ILE A 10 -9.22 6.03 -0.25
CA ILE A 10 -9.20 5.11 0.89
C ILE A 10 -8.52 5.77 2.10
N ARG A 11 -7.35 6.39 1.91
CA ARG A 11 -6.62 7.03 3.03
C ARG A 11 -7.41 8.21 3.63
N ILE A 12 -8.07 9.00 2.78
CA ILE A 12 -8.96 10.08 3.24
C ILE A 12 -10.12 9.50 4.05
N CYS A 13 -10.82 8.49 3.52
CA CYS A 13 -11.94 7.86 4.20
C CYS A 13 -11.55 7.27 5.56
N VAL A 14 -10.47 6.47 5.61
CA VAL A 14 -9.98 5.86 6.85
C VAL A 14 -9.64 6.92 7.91
N SER A 15 -9.02 8.03 7.49
CA SER A 15 -8.74 9.15 8.40
C SER A 15 -9.99 9.88 8.86
N GLN A 16 -10.95 10.15 7.97
CA GLN A 16 -12.19 10.87 8.28
C GLN A 16 -13.09 10.07 9.22
N GLN A 17 -13.12 8.74 9.07
CA GLN A 17 -13.91 7.85 9.92
C GLN A 17 -13.21 7.44 11.22
N GLY A 18 -11.97 7.89 11.43
CA GLY A 18 -11.20 7.53 12.62
C GLY A 18 -10.80 6.05 12.69
N LEU A 19 -10.86 5.31 11.57
CA LEU A 19 -10.64 3.85 11.56
C LEU A 19 -9.17 3.45 11.80
N GLY A 20 -8.23 4.36 11.57
CA GLY A 20 -6.80 4.14 11.78
C GLY A 20 -5.92 5.06 10.92
N ILE A 21 -4.66 4.66 10.76
CA ILE A 21 -3.66 5.37 9.96
C ILE A 21 -3.12 4.41 8.90
N LEU A 22 -3.09 4.87 7.65
CA LEU A 22 -2.56 4.12 6.50
C LEU A 22 -1.42 4.87 5.83
N PHE A 23 -0.35 4.13 5.54
CA PHE A 23 0.80 4.56 4.75
C PHE A 23 0.77 3.88 3.39
N ARG A 24 1.32 4.54 2.36
CA ARG A 24 1.55 3.91 1.06
C ARG A 24 2.91 3.22 1.07
N ALA A 25 2.91 1.95 0.71
CA ALA A 25 4.11 1.21 0.41
C ALA A 25 4.49 1.37 -1.07
N ASN A 26 5.78 1.58 -1.32
CA ASN A 26 6.35 1.44 -2.65
C ASN A 26 7.24 0.20 -2.62
N VAL A 27 6.83 -0.86 -3.31
CA VAL A 27 7.66 -2.06 -3.48
C VAL A 27 8.54 -1.86 -4.70
N GLY A 28 9.85 -2.05 -4.53
CA GLY A 28 10.77 -2.03 -5.66
C GLY A 28 12.16 -1.54 -5.29
N GLU A 29 12.80 -0.97 -6.30
CA GLU A 29 14.15 -0.44 -6.22
C GLU A 29 14.25 0.86 -6.98
N GLY A 30 15.18 1.69 -6.55
CA GLY A 30 15.51 2.94 -7.19
C GLY A 30 16.96 3.29 -6.99
N TRP A 31 17.34 4.43 -7.56
CA TRP A 31 18.67 4.99 -7.41
C TRP A 31 18.56 6.34 -6.70
N THR A 32 19.45 6.55 -5.75
CA THR A 32 19.63 7.82 -5.06
C THR A 32 21.11 8.22 -5.13
N GLY A 33 21.44 9.45 -4.78
CA GLY A 33 22.81 9.95 -4.81
C GLY A 33 22.92 11.24 -4.02
N GLU A 34 24.11 11.81 -3.96
CA GLU A 34 24.34 13.07 -3.24
C GLU A 34 23.66 14.25 -3.93
N LYS A 35 23.56 14.22 -5.26
CA LYS A 35 22.92 15.25 -6.06
C LYS A 35 22.17 14.63 -7.24
N ILE A 36 20.94 15.08 -7.45
CA ILE A 36 20.10 14.71 -8.57
C ILE A 36 19.87 15.95 -9.43
N VAL A 37 20.28 15.90 -10.69
CA VAL A 37 20.11 16.98 -11.66
C VAL A 37 19.16 16.53 -12.75
N LYS A 38 18.13 17.33 -13.03
CA LYS A 38 17.29 17.18 -14.21
C LYS A 38 17.87 18.05 -15.32
N ASN A 39 18.36 17.43 -16.38
CA ASN A 39 18.96 18.10 -17.51
C ASN A 39 17.87 18.71 -18.41
N LEU A 40 18.26 19.67 -19.26
CA LEU A 40 17.33 20.37 -20.16
C LEU A 40 16.68 19.44 -21.19
N ASP A 41 17.37 18.37 -21.57
CA ASP A 41 16.87 17.30 -22.46
C ASP A 41 15.91 16.33 -21.75
N GLY A 42 15.65 16.53 -20.45
CA GLY A 42 14.78 15.70 -19.64
C GLY A 42 15.46 14.49 -18.99
N SER A 43 16.74 14.22 -19.31
CA SER A 43 17.51 13.16 -18.64
C SER A 43 17.82 13.52 -17.18
N ILE A 44 18.17 12.49 -16.38
CA ILE A 44 18.51 12.65 -14.96
C ILE A 44 19.96 12.22 -14.75
N THR A 45 20.76 13.08 -14.13
CA THR A 45 22.10 12.74 -13.63
C THR A 45 22.05 12.53 -12.12
N ILE A 46 22.52 11.38 -11.65
CA ILE A 46 22.65 11.06 -10.22
C ILE A 46 24.13 10.99 -9.87
N HIS A 47 24.61 11.93 -9.06
CA HIS A 47 25.99 11.96 -8.60
C HIS A 47 26.19 10.98 -7.43
N ASN A 48 27.24 10.15 -7.52
CA ASN A 48 27.54 9.07 -6.58
C ASN A 48 26.33 8.14 -6.35
N PRO A 49 25.85 7.44 -7.41
CA PRO A 49 24.61 6.70 -7.35
C PRO A 49 24.72 5.49 -6.43
N ARG A 50 23.75 5.35 -5.54
CA ARG A 50 23.56 4.22 -4.64
C ARG A 50 22.20 3.59 -4.91
N ARG A 51 22.21 2.26 -4.99
CA ARG A 51 20.99 1.48 -5.17
C ARG A 51 20.22 1.42 -3.85
N LEU A 52 18.95 1.78 -3.90
CA LEU A 52 18.02 1.66 -2.78
C LEU A 52 17.01 0.55 -3.09
N LYS A 53 16.95 -0.48 -2.24
CA LYS A 53 15.88 -1.47 -2.26
C LYS A 53 14.95 -1.17 -1.09
N THR A 54 13.64 -1.12 -1.32
CA THR A 54 12.70 -0.70 -0.26
C THR A 54 12.55 -1.71 0.88
N GLY A 55 13.11 -2.92 0.73
CA GLY A 55 13.11 -3.96 1.75
C GLY A 55 11.80 -4.74 1.85
N LEU A 56 10.73 -4.28 1.19
CA LEU A 56 9.44 -4.94 1.18
C LEU A 56 9.45 -6.17 0.25
N PRO A 57 8.80 -7.27 0.64
CA PRO A 57 8.73 -8.48 -0.19
C PRO A 57 7.83 -8.27 -1.41
N VAL A 58 8.03 -9.11 -2.43
CA VAL A 58 7.10 -9.19 -3.57
C VAL A 58 5.72 -9.57 -3.05
N GLY A 59 4.68 -8.88 -3.55
CA GLY A 59 3.29 -9.11 -3.14
C GLY A 59 2.84 -8.33 -1.90
N PHE A 60 3.72 -7.54 -1.27
CA PHE A 60 3.33 -6.64 -0.18
C PHE A 60 2.25 -5.66 -0.64
N SER A 61 1.24 -5.43 0.22
CA SER A 61 0.07 -4.59 -0.09
C SER A 61 0.42 -3.13 -0.34
N ASP A 62 -0.32 -2.48 -1.23
CA ASP A 62 -0.11 -1.07 -1.57
C ASP A 62 -0.26 -0.12 -0.38
N LEU A 63 -1.21 -0.41 0.52
CA LEU A 63 -1.45 0.35 1.74
C LEU A 63 -1.26 -0.56 2.97
N PHE A 64 -0.68 -0.02 4.02
CA PHE A 64 -0.52 -0.72 5.29
C PHE A 64 -0.52 0.27 6.45
N GLY A 65 -0.78 -0.20 7.66
CA GLY A 65 -0.71 0.65 8.84
C GLY A 65 -1.32 0.00 10.07
N VAL A 66 -1.98 0.81 10.89
CA VAL A 66 -2.52 0.40 12.18
C VAL A 66 -3.94 0.93 12.32
N THR A 67 -4.86 0.07 12.78
CA THR A 67 -6.24 0.46 13.09
C THR A 67 -6.32 1.26 14.37
N GLU A 68 -7.47 1.90 14.63
CA GLU A 68 -7.74 2.60 15.89
C GLU A 68 -7.54 1.72 17.14
N ASN A 69 -7.76 0.41 16.99
CA ASN A 69 -7.61 -0.58 18.05
C ASN A 69 -6.19 -1.20 18.12
N GLY A 70 -5.21 -0.61 17.43
CA GLY A 70 -3.82 -1.04 17.48
C GLY A 70 -3.47 -2.28 16.66
N LYS A 71 -4.40 -2.82 15.87
CA LYS A 71 -4.10 -3.99 15.01
C LYS A 71 -3.45 -3.56 13.70
N ALA A 72 -2.50 -4.34 13.23
CA ALA A 72 -1.94 -4.14 11.90
C ALA A 72 -3.01 -4.34 10.81
N VAL A 73 -2.94 -3.54 9.75
CA VAL A 73 -3.83 -3.62 8.58
C VAL A 73 -3.07 -3.52 7.28
N PHE A 74 -3.48 -4.30 6.28
CA PHE A 74 -2.87 -4.38 4.94
C PHE A 74 -3.96 -4.37 3.86
N VAL A 75 -3.94 -3.37 2.99
CA VAL A 75 -4.96 -3.20 1.95
C VAL A 75 -4.27 -3.19 0.59
N GLU A 76 -4.56 -4.22 -0.21
CA GLU A 76 -4.17 -4.27 -1.62
C GLU A 76 -5.21 -3.51 -2.44
N VAL A 77 -4.79 -2.50 -3.19
CA VAL A 77 -5.72 -1.65 -3.93
C VAL A 77 -5.79 -2.09 -5.38
N LYS A 78 -7.00 -2.26 -5.90
CA LYS A 78 -7.21 -2.59 -7.31
C LYS A 78 -8.26 -1.71 -7.96
N SER A 79 -8.07 -1.40 -9.23
CA SER A 79 -9.12 -0.80 -10.07
C SER A 79 -10.30 -1.76 -10.23
N ALA A 80 -11.46 -1.35 -10.75
CA ALA A 80 -12.61 -2.24 -10.94
C ALA A 80 -12.26 -3.56 -11.69
N THR A 81 -11.35 -3.50 -12.67
CA THR A 81 -10.90 -4.65 -13.46
C THR A 81 -9.53 -5.19 -13.06
N GLY A 82 -8.86 -4.56 -12.09
CA GLY A 82 -7.51 -4.91 -11.65
C GLY A 82 -7.46 -6.32 -11.06
N ARG A 83 -6.55 -7.16 -11.58
CA ARG A 83 -6.40 -8.55 -11.13
C ARG A 83 -5.47 -8.64 -9.91
N LEU A 84 -5.85 -9.47 -8.96
CA LEU A 84 -5.00 -9.85 -7.83
C LEU A 84 -3.96 -10.88 -8.30
N ARG A 85 -2.69 -10.64 -8.03
CA ARG A 85 -1.62 -11.60 -8.33
C ARG A 85 -1.49 -12.65 -7.22
N GLN A 86 -0.95 -13.81 -7.55
CA GLN A 86 -0.83 -14.93 -6.60
C GLN A 86 0.00 -14.57 -5.37
N GLU A 87 1.08 -13.81 -5.53
CA GLU A 87 1.94 -13.38 -4.44
C GLU A 87 1.21 -12.44 -3.47
N GLN A 88 0.34 -11.58 -4.01
CA GLN A 88 -0.49 -10.66 -3.22
C GLN A 88 -1.56 -11.42 -2.44
N GLU A 89 -2.20 -12.41 -3.08
CA GLU A 89 -3.14 -13.30 -2.39
C GLU A 89 -2.47 -14.06 -1.24
N ASN A 90 -1.28 -14.63 -1.50
CA ASN A 90 -0.50 -15.35 -0.49
C ASN A 90 -0.12 -14.44 0.68
N PHE A 91 0.32 -13.21 0.39
CA PHE A 91 0.64 -12.21 1.41
C PHE A 91 -0.58 -11.87 2.27
N LEU A 92 -1.71 -11.51 1.66
CA LEU A 92 -2.95 -11.16 2.37
C LEU A 92 -3.48 -12.34 3.22
N LYS A 93 -3.38 -13.56 2.70
CA LYS A 93 -3.74 -14.78 3.45
C LYS A 93 -2.85 -14.94 4.68
N ARG A 94 -1.53 -14.77 4.53
CA ARG A 94 -0.59 -14.89 5.66
C ARG A 94 -0.83 -13.83 6.72
N MET A 95 -1.05 -12.57 6.33
CA MET A 95 -1.32 -11.48 7.27
C MET A 95 -2.61 -11.72 8.08
N ARG A 96 -3.68 -12.17 7.42
CA ARG A 96 -4.92 -12.58 8.11
C ARG A 96 -4.69 -13.70 9.12
N GLN A 97 -3.92 -14.74 8.75
CA GLN A 97 -3.57 -15.83 9.66
C GLN A 97 -2.76 -15.37 10.88
N MET A 98 -2.02 -14.25 10.77
CA MET A 98 -1.27 -13.65 11.87
C MET A 98 -2.11 -12.66 12.70
N GLY A 99 -3.41 -12.54 12.42
CA GLY A 99 -4.34 -11.68 13.17
C GLY A 99 -4.41 -10.23 12.70
N ALA A 100 -3.72 -9.88 11.61
CA ALA A 100 -3.86 -8.57 10.97
C ALA A 100 -5.16 -8.50 10.14
N TYR A 101 -5.68 -7.30 9.96
CA TYR A 101 -6.76 -7.08 8.99
C TYR A 101 -6.13 -6.99 7.61
N ALA A 102 -6.56 -7.83 6.66
CA ALA A 102 -6.02 -7.75 5.33
C ALA A 102 -7.05 -8.12 4.26
N GLY A 103 -7.06 -7.36 3.16
CA GLY A 103 -7.99 -7.59 2.06
C GLY A 103 -7.66 -6.77 0.81
N VAL A 104 -8.49 -6.98 -0.21
CA VAL A 104 -8.45 -6.20 -1.45
C VAL A 104 -9.53 -5.14 -1.38
N ALA A 105 -9.18 -3.89 -1.71
CA ALA A 105 -10.13 -2.80 -1.83
C ALA A 105 -10.14 -2.20 -3.23
N ARG A 106 -11.34 -1.98 -3.77
CA ARG A 106 -11.58 -1.29 -5.04
C ARG A 106 -12.29 0.04 -4.85
N SER A 107 -12.66 0.36 -3.62
CA SER A 107 -13.29 1.61 -3.22
C SER A 107 -13.04 1.89 -1.72
N PRO A 108 -13.37 3.10 -1.22
CA PRO A 108 -13.37 3.40 0.21
C PRO A 108 -14.24 2.44 1.05
N GLU A 109 -15.41 2.06 0.55
CA GLU A 109 -16.36 1.18 1.25
C GLU A 109 -15.78 -0.23 1.43
N ASP A 110 -15.01 -0.73 0.44
CA ASP A 110 -14.28 -1.99 0.60
C ASP A 110 -13.25 -1.90 1.73
N ALA A 111 -12.53 -0.78 1.82
CA ALA A 111 -11.54 -0.56 2.87
C ALA A 111 -12.21 -0.51 4.26
N GLU A 112 -13.34 0.18 4.39
CA GLU A 112 -14.11 0.19 5.64
C GLU A 112 -14.51 -1.22 6.08
N ARG A 113 -14.97 -2.06 5.14
CA ARG A 113 -15.29 -3.46 5.43
C ARG A 113 -14.07 -4.21 5.96
N ILE A 114 -12.89 -4.02 5.38
CA ILE A 114 -11.65 -4.65 5.88
C ILE A 114 -11.36 -4.26 7.34
N PHE A 115 -11.62 -3.00 7.72
CA PHE A 115 -11.37 -2.51 9.08
C PHE A 115 -12.43 -2.98 10.10
N ARG A 116 -13.66 -3.27 9.65
CA ARG A 116 -14.81 -3.60 10.52
C ARG A 116 -15.12 -5.11 10.62
N VAL A 117 -14.65 -5.96 9.70
CA VAL A 117 -15.05 -7.39 9.60
C VAL A 117 -14.43 -8.32 10.68
N ALA A 118 -13.78 -7.79 11.71
CA ALA A 118 -13.11 -8.59 12.73
C ALA A 118 -13.88 -8.76 14.07
N GLU A 119 -15.20 -8.58 14.05
CA GLU A 119 -16.08 -8.84 15.20
C GLU A 119 -16.85 -10.16 15.12
N VAL A 120 -16.47 -11.10 14.25
CA VAL A 120 -17.00 -12.47 14.35
C VAL A 120 -15.97 -13.31 15.10
N ARG A 121 -16.09 -13.33 16.44
CA ARG A 121 -15.54 -14.37 17.31
C ARG A 121 -16.59 -15.44 17.54
#